data_AF-A0AA97AJJ8-F1
#
_entry.id   AF-A0AA97AJJ8-F1
#
_cell.length_a   1.000
_cell.length_b   1.000
_cell.length_c   1.000
_cell.angle_alpha   90.00
_cell.angle_beta   90.00
_cell.angle_gamma   90.00
#
_symmetry.space_group_name_H-M   'P 1'
#
loop_
_entity.id
_entity.type
_entity.pdbx_description
1 polymer ?
#
loop_
_entity_poly.entity_id
_entity_poly.type
_entity_poly.pdbx_seq_one_letter_code
_entity_poly.pdbx_strand_id
1 'polypeptide(L)'
;MDLRDTILRREENRFTRDYSQGYCYYKESQQLTLYGNFTFHFAQVVLASISSNRSGLPTERHQIHSGAWQVEIRQGRTALVLNNENGSEVWWYIEDGETGVQYLDGKAWQRCPIHDKLEDPR
;
A
#
# COMPACT_ATOMS: atom_id res chain seq x y z
N MET A 1 17.48 8.55 -5.50
CA MET A 1 16.31 8.63 -4.59
C MET A 1 16.57 7.69 -3.44
N ASP A 2 16.56 8.19 -2.20
CA ASP A 2 16.75 7.36 -1.00
C ASP A 2 15.36 7.01 -0.43
N LEU A 3 15.11 5.71 -0.27
CA LEU A 3 13.85 5.16 0.26
C LEU A 3 14.05 4.52 1.64
N ARG A 4 15.25 4.64 2.21
CA ARG A 4 15.51 4.17 3.57
C ARG A 4 14.65 4.92 4.57
N ASP A 5 14.29 4.22 5.62
CA ASP A 5 13.49 4.72 6.74
C ASP A 5 12.21 5.46 6.31
N THR A 6 11.50 4.88 5.34
CA THR A 6 10.36 5.50 4.68
C THR A 6 9.05 4.72 4.87
N ILE A 7 8.05 5.49 5.29
CA ILE A 7 6.58 5.37 5.27
C ILE A 7 5.89 5.51 3.91
N LEU A 8 5.53 4.46 3.16
CA LEU A 8 4.64 4.63 2.01
C LEU A 8 3.21 4.24 2.37
N ARG A 9 2.26 5.18 2.22
CA ARG A 9 0.84 4.93 2.47
C ARG A 9 -0.03 5.23 1.27
N ARG A 10 -1.05 4.41 1.08
CA ARG A 10 -2.06 4.60 0.05
C ARG A 10 -3.41 4.18 0.59
N GLU A 11 -4.42 4.99 0.35
CA GLU A 11 -5.81 4.64 0.60
C GLU A 11 -6.62 4.82 -0.67
N GLU A 12 -7.50 3.86 -0.94
CA GLU A 12 -8.43 3.90 -2.05
C GLU A 12 -9.84 3.65 -1.50
N ASN A 13 -10.75 4.57 -1.79
CA ASN A 13 -12.14 4.47 -1.40
C ASN A 13 -13.01 4.57 -2.65
N ARG A 14 -13.90 3.59 -2.85
CA ARG A 14 -14.90 3.59 -3.91
C ARG A 14 -16.26 3.33 -3.29
N PHE A 15 -17.22 4.17 -3.63
CA PHE A 15 -18.60 4.03 -3.21
C PHE A 15 -19.49 4.22 -4.44
N THR A 16 -20.30 3.21 -4.74
CA THR A 16 -21.29 3.29 -5.81
C THR A 16 -22.65 2.99 -5.22
N ARG A 17 -23.59 3.91 -5.49
CA ARG A 17 -25.01 3.73 -5.22
C ARG A 17 -25.69 3.48 -6.54
N ASP A 18 -26.38 2.35 -6.69
CA ASP A 18 -27.26 2.16 -7.82
C ASP A 18 -28.69 2.66 -7.48
N TYR A 19 -29.47 2.97 -8.51
CA TYR A 19 -30.87 3.37 -8.35
C TYR A 19 -31.79 2.19 -7.95
N SER A 20 -31.22 1.00 -7.72
CA SER A 20 -31.94 -0.23 -7.33
C SER A 20 -31.97 -0.46 -5.81
N GLN A 21 -31.55 0.55 -5.02
CA GLN A 21 -31.39 0.49 -3.55
C GLN A 21 -30.22 -0.42 -3.11
N GLY A 22 -29.34 -0.81 -4.03
CA GLY A 22 -28.10 -1.51 -3.72
C GLY A 22 -26.95 -0.54 -3.42
N TYR A 23 -26.07 -0.96 -2.50
CA TYR A 23 -24.84 -0.22 -2.16
C TYR A 23 -23.64 -1.12 -2.35
N CYS A 24 -22.66 -0.62 -3.11
CA CYS A 24 -21.33 -1.22 -3.21
C CYS A 24 -20.33 -0.28 -2.54
N TYR A 25 -19.69 -0.77 -1.48
CA TYR A 25 -18.63 -0.07 -0.77
C TYR A 25 -17.33 -0.87 -0.91
N TYR A 26 -16.25 -0.19 -1.23
CA TYR A 26 -14.91 -0.75 -1.28
C TYR A 26 -13.92 0.26 -0.69
N LYS A 27 -13.15 -0.18 0.30
CA LYS A 27 -12.05 0.56 0.90
C LYS A 27 -10.82 -0.33 0.95
N GLU A 28 -9.72 0.16 0.43
CA GLU A 28 -8.41 -0.48 0.49
C GLU A 28 -7.43 0.49 1.17
N SER A 29 -6.76 0.03 2.22
CA SER A 29 -5.67 0.75 2.88
C SER A 29 -4.40 -0.09 2.76
N GLN A 30 -3.31 0.53 2.33
CA GLN A 30 -2.02 -0.10 2.15
C GLN A 30 -0.93 0.72 2.83
N GLN A 31 -0.03 0.04 3.53
CA GLN A 31 1.15 0.63 4.14
C GLN A 31 2.38 -0.23 3.84
N LEU A 32 3.41 0.38 3.27
CA LEU A 32 4.72 -0.22 3.03
C LEU A 32 5.77 0.56 3.82
N THR A 33 6.37 -0.08 4.80
CA THR A 33 7.50 0.45 5.58
C THR A 33 8.80 -0.10 5.01
N LEU A 34 9.70 0.77 4.59
CA LEU A 34 11.03 0.43 4.10
C LEU A 34 12.06 0.86 5.16
N TYR A 35 12.67 -0.10 5.84
CA TYR A 35 13.64 0.17 6.90
C TYR A 35 15.04 0.40 6.33
N GLY A 36 15.86 1.20 7.01
CA GLY A 36 17.24 1.51 6.60
C GLY A 36 18.20 0.32 6.58
N ASN A 37 17.84 -0.79 7.24
CA ASN A 37 18.55 -2.07 7.18
C ASN A 37 18.14 -2.95 5.98
N PHE A 38 17.41 -2.40 5.01
CA PHE A 38 16.92 -3.09 3.81
C PHE A 38 15.88 -4.19 4.05
N THR A 39 15.21 -4.18 5.21
CA THR A 39 14.00 -4.98 5.41
C THR A 39 12.76 -4.16 5.16
N PHE A 40 11.64 -4.81 4.82
CA PHE A 40 10.36 -4.14 4.64
C PHE A 40 9.24 -4.83 5.44
N HIS A 41 8.19 -4.06 5.69
CA HIS A 41 6.92 -4.56 6.18
C HIS A 41 5.78 -3.96 5.37
N PHE A 42 4.95 -4.80 4.78
CA PHE A 42 3.78 -4.43 4.01
C PHE A 42 2.53 -4.90 4.74
N ALA A 43 1.56 -4.00 4.93
CA ALA A 43 0.25 -4.32 5.46
C ALA A 43 -0.82 -3.78 4.51
N GLN A 44 -1.85 -4.60 4.28
CA GLN A 44 -3.00 -4.24 3.47
C GLN A 44 -4.28 -4.69 4.17
N VAL A 45 -5.25 -3.79 4.20
CA VAL A 45 -6.60 -4.03 4.70
C VAL A 45 -7.58 -3.69 3.59
N VAL A 46 -8.40 -4.67 3.20
CA VAL A 46 -9.47 -4.49 2.22
C VAL A 46 -10.81 -4.73 2.92
N LEU A 47 -11.67 -3.73 2.86
CA LEU A 47 -13.04 -3.73 3.34
C LEU A 47 -13.96 -3.61 2.13
N ALA A 48 -14.81 -4.61 1.91
CA ALA A 48 -15.77 -4.59 0.81
C ALA A 48 -17.15 -4.97 1.31
N SER A 49 -18.20 -4.33 0.80
CA SER A 49 -19.58 -4.72 1.07
C SER A 49 -20.41 -4.52 -0.19
N ILE A 50 -21.18 -5.55 -0.54
CA ILE A 50 -22.20 -5.48 -1.58
C ILE A 50 -23.52 -5.77 -0.86
N SER A 51 -24.47 -4.85 -0.99
CA SER A 51 -25.82 -5.03 -0.47
C SER A 51 -26.82 -4.86 -1.60
N SER A 52 -27.78 -5.78 -1.66
CA SER A 52 -29.03 -5.61 -2.41
C SER A 52 -30.17 -5.85 -1.43
N ASN A 53 -31.20 -5.01 -1.45
CA ASN A 53 -32.42 -5.18 -0.66
C ASN A 53 -32.20 -5.45 0.85
N ARG A 54 -31.34 -4.65 1.51
CA ARG A 54 -31.06 -4.64 2.97
C ARG A 54 -30.24 -5.80 3.54
N SER A 55 -29.73 -6.71 2.71
CA SER A 55 -28.83 -7.77 3.14
C SER A 55 -27.50 -7.65 2.40
N GLY A 56 -26.45 -7.32 3.14
CA GLY A 56 -25.08 -7.31 2.64
C GLY A 56 -24.16 -7.58 3.82
N LEU A 57 -23.29 -8.58 3.69
CA LEU A 57 -22.27 -8.84 4.69
C LEU A 57 -21.00 -8.09 4.27
N PRO A 58 -20.42 -7.27 5.16
CA PRO A 58 -19.10 -6.74 4.92
C PRO A 58 -18.08 -7.88 4.97
N THR A 59 -17.15 -7.88 4.04
CA THR A 59 -15.98 -8.74 4.03
C THR A 59 -14.77 -7.88 4.35
N GLU A 60 -13.96 -8.35 5.29
CA GLU A 60 -12.69 -7.74 5.67
C GLU A 60 -11.57 -8.74 5.38
N ARG A 61 -10.51 -8.29 4.71
CA ARG A 61 -9.33 -9.09 4.41
C ARG A 61 -8.08 -8.34 4.84
N HIS A 62 -7.24 -9.03 5.59
CA HIS A 62 -5.92 -8.56 6.00
C HIS A 62 -4.85 -9.33 5.25
N GLN A 63 -3.82 -8.63 4.79
CA GLN A 63 -2.62 -9.23 4.25
C GLN A 63 -1.40 -8.54 4.84
N ILE A 64 -0.45 -9.33 5.31
CA ILE A 64 0.82 -8.85 5.85
C ILE A 64 1.94 -9.61 5.16
N HIS A 65 2.95 -8.88 4.71
CA HIS A 65 4.13 -9.41 4.06
C HIS A 65 5.38 -8.73 4.62
N SER A 66 6.47 -9.47 4.74
CA SER A 66 7.77 -8.97 5.17
C SER A 66 8.88 -9.64 4.38
N GLY A 67 10.06 -9.02 4.41
CA GLY A 67 11.24 -9.55 3.75
C GLY A 67 12.29 -8.48 3.49
N ALA A 68 13.08 -8.68 2.44
CA ALA A 68 14.13 -7.76 2.03
C ALA A 68 13.67 -6.87 0.87
N TRP A 69 14.16 -5.62 0.81
CA TRP A 69 13.91 -4.74 -0.32
C TRP A 69 15.20 -4.17 -0.88
N GLN A 70 15.16 -3.85 -2.17
CA GLN A 70 16.25 -3.18 -2.86
C GLN A 70 15.73 -2.36 -4.04
N VAL A 71 16.59 -1.50 -4.58
CA VAL A 71 16.29 -0.72 -5.78
C VAL A 71 17.19 -1.20 -6.90
N GLU A 72 16.58 -1.54 -8.03
CA GLU A 72 17.26 -2.09 -9.22
C GLU A 72 16.83 -1.34 -10.48
N ILE A 73 17.58 -1.54 -11.56
CA ILE A 73 17.13 -1.15 -12.90
C ILE A 73 16.48 -2.37 -13.55
N ARG A 74 15.19 -2.28 -13.86
CA ARG A 74 14.45 -3.30 -14.63
C ARG A 74 13.92 -2.66 -15.91
N GLN A 75 14.23 -3.29 -17.04
CA GLN A 75 13.80 -2.81 -18.37
C GLN A 75 14.12 -1.32 -18.63
N GLY A 76 15.27 -0.85 -18.13
CA GLY A 76 15.72 0.53 -18.29
C GLY A 76 15.06 1.57 -17.36
N ARG A 77 14.22 1.14 -16.41
CA ARG A 77 13.58 2.00 -15.41
C ARG A 77 13.95 1.55 -14.00
N THR A 78 13.98 2.49 -13.07
CA THR A 78 14.22 2.18 -11.65
C THR A 78 13.00 1.49 -11.05
N ALA A 79 13.23 0.40 -10.34
CA ALA A 79 12.19 -0.40 -9.69
C ALA A 79 12.55 -0.67 -8.23
N LEU A 80 11.55 -0.61 -7.36
CA LEU A 80 11.60 -1.13 -6.00
C LEU A 80 11.25 -2.61 -6.06
N VAL A 81 12.16 -3.46 -5.59
CA VAL A 81 12.02 -4.91 -5.57
C VAL A 81 11.85 -5.36 -4.13
N LEU A 82 10.80 -6.13 -3.87
CA LEU A 82 10.48 -6.76 -2.60
C LEU A 82 10.64 -8.27 -2.72
N ASN A 83 11.58 -8.81 -1.94
CA ASN A 83 11.82 -10.23 -1.79
C ASN A 83 11.14 -10.69 -0.51
N ASN A 84 10.00 -11.37 -0.64
CA ASN A 84 9.22 -11.84 0.49
C ASN A 84 9.91 -13.04 1.17
N GLU A 85 9.65 -13.24 2.46
CA GLU A 85 10.18 -14.37 3.23
C GLU A 85 9.79 -15.75 2.67
N ASN A 86 8.65 -15.83 1.98
CA ASN A 86 8.20 -17.06 1.31
C ASN A 86 8.95 -17.35 -0.01
N GLY A 87 9.95 -16.53 -0.36
CA GLY A 87 10.73 -16.64 -1.59
C GLY A 87 10.07 -16.01 -2.83
N SER A 88 8.86 -15.45 -2.72
CA SER A 88 8.23 -14.76 -3.85
C SER A 88 8.78 -13.34 -4.01
N GLU A 89 8.96 -12.92 -5.26
CA GLU A 89 9.40 -11.56 -5.59
C GLU A 89 8.23 -10.74 -6.13
N VAL A 90 8.15 -9.48 -5.70
CA VAL A 90 7.25 -8.46 -6.27
C VAL A 90 8.07 -7.21 -6.53
N TRP A 91 7.77 -6.48 -7.60
CA TRP A 91 8.46 -5.23 -7.89
C TRP A 91 7.52 -4.19 -8.48
N TRP A 92 7.85 -2.90 -8.28
CA TRP A 92 7.12 -1.76 -8.84
C TRP A 92 8.11 -0.75 -9.41
N TYR A 93 7.79 -0.18 -10.56
CA TYR A 93 8.53 0.97 -11.08
C TYR A 93 8.33 2.17 -10.17
N ILE A 94 9.42 2.87 -9.86
CA ILE A 94 9.39 4.04 -8.98
C ILE A 94 9.58 5.32 -9.79
N GLU A 95 8.75 6.31 -9.48
CA GLU A 95 8.86 7.67 -9.98
C GLU A 95 8.70 8.65 -8.82
N ASP A 96 9.60 9.63 -8.70
CA ASP A 96 9.50 10.66 -7.67
C ASP A 96 8.35 11.61 -8.02
N GLY A 97 7.37 11.72 -7.13
CA GLY A 97 6.21 12.58 -7.32
C GLY A 97 6.38 13.99 -6.76
N GLU A 98 7.60 14.32 -6.31
CA GLU A 98 7.89 15.53 -5.54
C GLU A 98 7.18 15.52 -4.16
N THR A 99 7.06 16.69 -3.51
CA THR A 99 6.50 16.96 -2.16
C THR A 99 5.79 15.80 -1.45
N GLY A 100 6.56 14.90 -0.83
CA GLY A 100 6.02 13.82 0.00
C GLY A 100 5.18 12.79 -0.75
N VAL A 101 5.32 12.66 -2.07
CA VAL A 101 4.62 11.66 -2.89
C VAL A 101 5.64 10.78 -3.61
N GLN A 102 5.40 9.48 -3.54
CA GLN A 102 6.10 8.45 -4.29
C GLN A 102 5.12 7.79 -5.25
N TYR A 103 5.46 7.70 -6.53
CA TYR A 103 4.70 6.85 -7.45
C TYR A 103 5.31 5.44 -7.49
N LEU A 104 4.46 4.44 -7.32
CA LEU A 104 4.77 3.02 -7.54
C LEU A 104 3.83 2.50 -8.64
N ASP A 105 4.38 2.08 -9.79
CA ASP A 105 3.62 1.70 -11.00
C ASP A 105 2.53 2.73 -11.38
N GLY A 106 2.88 4.02 -11.29
CA GLY A 106 1.98 5.13 -11.60
C GLY A 106 0.89 5.40 -10.55
N LYS A 107 0.83 4.64 -9.45
CA LYS A 107 -0.06 4.90 -8.31
C LYS A 107 0.65 5.77 -7.30
N ALA A 108 -0.02 6.84 -6.84
CA ALA A 108 0.52 7.72 -5.82
C ALA A 108 0.49 7.08 -4.42
N TRP A 109 1.59 7.22 -3.69
CA TRP A 109 1.77 6.85 -2.29
C TRP A 109 2.26 8.08 -1.53
N GLN A 110 1.64 8.36 -0.40
CA GLN A 110 2.13 9.38 0.53
C GLN A 110 3.39 8.87 1.23
N ARG A 111 4.43 9.69 1.20
CA ARG A 111 5.72 9.43 1.83
C ARG A 111 5.78 10.11 3.19
N CYS A 112 5.97 9.32 4.24
CA CYS A 112 6.22 9.79 5.60
C CYS A 112 7.60 9.31 6.07
N PRO A 113 8.41 10.11 6.76
CA PRO A 113 9.61 9.58 7.40
C PRO A 113 9.22 8.68 8.60
N ILE A 114 10.00 7.64 8.87
CA ILE A 114 9.75 6.75 10.04
C ILE A 114 9.84 7.52 11.36
N HIS A 115 10.67 8.57 11.43
CA HIS A 115 10.84 9.37 12.65
C HIS A 115 9.58 10.15 13.08
N ASP A 116 8.62 10.40 12.20
CA ASP A 116 7.36 11.08 12.53
C ASP A 116 6.32 10.15 13.19
N LYS A 117 6.67 8.87 13.46
CA LYS A 117 5.76 7.84 13.99
C LYS A 117 6.12 7.31 15.37
N LEU A 118 7.11 7.92 16.05
CA LEU A 118 7.48 7.59 17.43
C LEU A 118 6.68 8.39 18.49
N GLU A 119 5.51 8.94 18.14
CA GLU A 119 4.52 9.33 19.14
C GLU A 119 3.66 8.10 19.48
N ASP A 120 4.16 7.36 20.46
CA ASP A 120 3.47 6.32 21.21
C ASP A 120 2.13 6.85 21.76
N PRO A 121 0.96 6.32 21.35
CA PRO A 121 -0.29 6.66 22.01
C PRO A 121 -0.32 5.92 23.35
N ARG A 122 0.20 6.58 24.40
CA ARG A 122 -0.02 6.18 25.79
C ARG A 122 -1.50 6.17 26.16
#